data_AF-A0A832IL13-F1
#
_entry.id   AF-A0A832IL13-F1
#
_cell.length_a   1.000
_cell.length_b   1.000
_cell.length_c   1.000
_cell.angle_alpha   90.00
_cell.angle_beta   90.00
_cell.angle_gamma   90.00
#
_symmetry.space_group_name_H-M   'P 1'
#
loop_
_entity.id
_entity.type
_entity.pdbx_description
1 polymer ?
#
loop_
_entity_poly.entity_id
_entity_poly.type
_entity_poly.pdbx_seq_one_letter_code
_entity_poly.pdbx_strand_id
1 'polypeptide(L)' 'MKRAFVKALVLDKVSNTPVVLLGIENTKKILPIWIGACEASIMAIAIEKVPFDRPLTHD' A
#
# COMPACT_ATOMS: atom_id res chain seq x y z
N MET A 1 -16.89 6.42 10.70
CA MET A 1 -15.58 6.01 10.17
C MET A 1 -15.38 4.54 10.50
N LYS A 2 -14.93 3.69 9.55
CA LYS A 2 -14.60 2.28 9.83
C LYS A 2 -13.09 2.11 9.85
N ARG A 3 -12.59 1.25 10.72
CA ARG A 3 -11.17 0.87 10.73
C ARG A 3 -10.83 0.05 9.50
N ALA A 4 -9.65 0.28 8.96
CA ALA A 4 -9.13 -0.39 7.78
C ALA A 4 -7.67 -0.74 7.99
N PHE A 5 -7.21 -1.79 7.32
CA PHE A 5 -5.82 -2.21 7.31
C PHE A 5 -5.35 -2.48 5.88
N VAL A 6 -4.05 -2.31 5.64
CA VAL A 6 -3.44 -2.65 4.35
C VAL A 6 -3.45 -4.17 4.22
N LYS A 7 -4.23 -4.68 3.27
CA LYS A 7 -4.35 -6.12 3.01
C LYS A 7 -3.33 -6.60 1.99
N ALA A 8 -3.10 -5.82 0.94
CA ALA A 8 -2.08 -6.10 -0.08
C ALA A 8 -1.73 -4.83 -0.86
N LEU A 9 -0.53 -4.80 -1.42
CA LEU A 9 -0.10 -3.90 -2.49
C LEU A 9 0.08 -4.75 -3.74
N VAL A 10 -0.62 -4.42 -4.82
CA VAL A 10 -0.60 -5.19 -6.08
C VAL A 10 -0.37 -4.26 -7.26
N LEU A 11 0.02 -4.83 -8.40
CA LEU A 11 0.11 -4.11 -9.66
C LEU A 11 -1.08 -4.50 -10.54
N ASP A 12 -1.85 -3.53 -10.99
CA ASP A 12 -2.88 -3.76 -12.01
C ASP A 12 -2.20 -4.07 -13.35
N LYS A 13 -2.42 -5.27 -13.88
CA LYS A 13 -1.78 -5.75 -15.11
C LYS A 13 -2.23 -5.00 -16.36
N VAL A 14 -3.38 -4.33 -16.34
CA VAL A 14 -3.90 -3.63 -17.52
C VAL A 14 -3.23 -2.26 -17.65
N SER A 15 -3.22 -1.50 -16.56
CA SER A 15 -2.72 -0.13 -16.53
C SER A 15 -1.26 -0.03 -16.10
N ASN A 16 -0.67 -1.14 -15.60
CA ASN A 16 0.64 -1.19 -14.97
C ASN A 16 0.77 -0.19 -13.81
N THR A 17 -0.33 0.08 -13.12
CA THR A 17 -0.39 1.01 -12.00
C THR A 17 -0.50 0.28 -10.66
N PRO A 18 0.16 0.75 -9.59
CA PRO A 18 0.03 0.16 -8.27
C PRO A 18 -1.33 0.40 -7.63
N VAL A 19 -1.84 -0.62 -6.93
CA VAL A 19 -3.11 -0.61 -6.23
C VAL A 19 -2.93 -1.12 -4.81
N VAL A 20 -3.35 -0.32 -3.84
CA VAL A 20 -3.44 -0.72 -2.44
C VAL A 20 -4.84 -1.27 -2.17
N LEU A 21 -4.91 -2.49 -1.66
CA LEU A 21 -6.16 -3.11 -1.23
C LEU A 21 -6.31 -2.92 0.28
N LEU A 22 -7.28 -2.12 0.69
CA LEU A 22 -7.63 -1.97 2.10
C LEU A 22 -8.71 -2.95 2.50
N GLY A 23 -8.44 -3.75 3.54
CA GLY A 23 -9.45 -4.55 4.22
C GLY A 23 -10.17 -3.70 5.25
N ILE A 24 -11.50 -3.68 5.22
CA ILE A 24 -12.30 -2.99 6.24
C ILE A 24 -12.58 -3.97 7.38
N GLU A 25 -12.22 -3.60 8.61
CA GLU A 25 -12.44 -4.43 9.80
C GLU A 25 -13.92 -4.83 9.93
N ASN A 26 -14.16 -6.06 10.42
CA ASN A 26 -15.48 -6.65 10.61
C ASN A 26 -16.35 -6.72 9.34
N THR A 27 -15.74 -6.66 8.15
CA THR A 27 -16.46 -6.85 6.89
C THR A 27 -15.64 -7.65 5.89
N LYS A 28 -16.31 -8.23 4.89
CA LYS A 28 -15.65 -8.84 3.72
C LYS A 28 -15.39 -7.83 2.59
N LYS A 29 -15.58 -6.54 2.85
CA LYS A 29 -15.40 -5.48 1.85
C LYS A 29 -13.93 -5.14 1.71
N ILE A 30 -13.52 -4.88 0.47
CA ILE A 30 -12.18 -4.42 0.11
C ILE A 30 -12.36 -3.08 -0.59
N LEU A 31 -11.51 -2.11 -0.26
CA LEU A 31 -11.43 -0.83 -0.93
C LEU A 31 -10.10 -0.76 -1.71
N PRO A 32 -10.13 -0.81 -3.05
CA PRO A 32 -8.95 -0.56 -3.86
C PRO A 32 -8.67 0.94 -3.95
N ILE A 33 -7.40 1.32 -3.83
CA ILE A 33 -6.90 2.69 -4.01
C ILE A 33 -5.72 2.63 -4.98
N TRP A 34 -5.86 3.28 -6.13
CA TRP A 34 -4.77 3.47 -7.08
C TRP A 34 -3.85 4.58 -6.58
N ILE A 35 -2.56 4.31 -6.59
CA ILE A 35 -1.52 5.24 -6.17
C ILE A 35 -0.42 5.30 -7.23
N GLY A 36 0.44 6.31 -7.18
CA GLY A 36 1.58 6.38 -8.08
C GLY A 36 2.68 5.37 -7.72
N ALA A 37 3.60 5.20 -8.67
CA ALA A 37 4.74 4.28 -8.53
C ALA A 37 5.68 4.66 -7.37
N CYS A 38 5.89 5.95 -7.16
CA CYS A 38 6.75 6.45 -6.08
C CYS A 38 6.13 6.17 -4.70
N GLU A 39 4.83 6.42 -4.51
CA GLU A 39 4.15 6.12 -3.24
C GLU A 39 4.14 4.62 -2.97
N ALA A 40 3.86 3.80 -3.99
CA ALA A 40 3.86 2.35 -3.86
C ALA A 40 5.23 1.79 -3.44
N SER A 41 6.31 2.35 -3.97
CA SER A 41 7.68 1.93 -3.65
C SER A 41 8.01 2.17 -2.18
N ILE A 42 7.68 3.36 -1.65
CA ILE A 42 7.89 3.67 -0.23
C ILE A 42 6.98 2.82 0.65
N MET A 43 5.72 2.59 0.26
CA MET A 43 4.83 1.69 0.98
C MET A 43 5.37 0.25 1.05
N ALA A 44 5.93 -0.26 -0.05
CA ALA A 44 6.52 -1.60 -0.08
C ALA A 44 7.69 -1.70 0.93
N ILE A 45 8.58 -0.71 0.91
CA ILE A 45 9.69 -0.60 1.86
C ILE A 45 9.18 -0.55 3.31
N ALA A 46 8.17 0.29 3.59
CA ALA A 46 7.60 0.44 4.92
C ALA A 46 6.92 -0.84 5.43
N ILE A 47 6.28 -1.61 4.54
CA ILE A 47 5.66 -2.92 4.85
C ILE A 47 6.74 -3.96 5.14
N GLU A 48 7.82 -3.99 4.35
CA GLU A 48 8.95 -4.92 4.53
C GLU A 48 9.82 -4.58 5.74
N LYS A 49 9.70 -3.36 6.29
CA LYS A 49 10.46 -2.86 7.45
C LYS A 49 11.98 -2.97 7.25
N VAL A 50 12.43 -2.67 6.04
CA VAL A 50 13.85 -2.70 5.69
C VAL A 50 14.56 -1.49 6.32
N PRO A 51 15.64 -1.67 7.08
CA PRO A 51 16.43 -0.55 7.60
C PRO A 51 17.28 0.06 6.49
N PHE A 52 17.35 1.39 6.44
CA PHE A 52 18.21 2.14 5.53
C PHE A 52 19.25 2.95 6.31
N ASP A 53 20.45 3.10 5.75
CA ASP A 53 21.54 3.87 6.35
C ASP A 53 21.27 5.39 6.39
N ARG A 54 20.33 5.85 5.58
CA ARG A 54 19.89 7.26 5.51
C ARG A 54 18.38 7.33 5.62
N PRO A 55 17.84 8.40 6.21
CA PRO A 55 16.40 8.58 6.32
C PRO A 55 15.76 8.77 4.95
N LEU A 56 14.65 8.07 4.73
CA LEU A 56 13.72 8.24 3.63
C LEU A 56 12.75 9.39 3.93
N THR A 57 12.01 9.85 2.91
CA THR A 57 11.08 10.99 3.03
C THR A 57 9.96 10.79 4.07
N HIS A 58 9.64 9.54 4.41
CA HIS A 58 8.56 9.18 5.35
C HIS A 58 9.08 8.50 6.63
N ASP A 59 10.40 8.46 6.83
CA ASP A 59 11.01 7.98 8.08
C ASP A 59 10.82 8.97 9.23
#